data_AF-A0A4R4S2Z1-F1
#
_entry.id   AF-A0A4R4S2Z1-F1
#
_cell.length_a   1.000
_cell.length_b   1.000
_cell.length_c   1.000
_cell.angle_alpha   90.00
_cell.angle_beta   90.00
_cell.angle_gamma   90.00
#
_symmetry.space_group_name_H-M   'P 1'
#
loop_
_entity.id
_entity.type
_entity.pdbx_description
1 polymer ?
#
loop_
_entity_poly.entity_id
_entity_poly.type
_entity_poly.pdbx_seq_one_letter_code
_entity_poly.pdbx_strand_id
1 'polypeptide(L)'
;MKRTSMFLRGFRRRTGRPAVELAVLFRSIVDQSRTVHPVAADFLNHFMDGAGETRTLSQRWLRSFRAIRRAERKNHRRFERQLAREAHRLDDGASTWLNDHWDARINAFIGTELFYVSRMSLLRSQGSFVLTRTGREVTVSGTVRHHWVDPYDWDRGRWVYIPRHGFVPIAVGRDLVEADEARNYLMESRHVQTLEGTCRDGRWPRRGRATFVWALVRKNP
;
A
#
# COMPACT_ATOMS: atom_id res chain seq x y z
N MET A 1 48.82 1.65 14.60
CA MET A 1 48.44 0.34 14.04
C MET A 1 46.99 0.05 14.43
N LYS A 2 46.16 -0.24 13.42
CA LYS A 2 44.80 -0.83 13.39
C LYS A 2 43.81 -0.63 14.56
N ARG A 3 42.68 -0.02 14.17
CA ARG A 3 41.35 0.07 14.80
C ARG A 3 40.86 -1.27 15.37
N THR A 4 40.15 -1.21 16.48
CA THR A 4 39.07 -2.17 16.78
C THR A 4 37.80 -1.40 17.05
N SER A 5 37.01 -1.23 15.99
CA SER A 5 35.62 -0.82 16.05
C SER A 5 34.83 -1.94 16.72
N MET A 6 34.41 -1.73 17.97
CA MET A 6 33.39 -2.56 18.61
C MET A 6 32.03 -2.14 18.04
N PHE A 7 31.59 -2.87 17.01
CA PHE A 7 30.19 -2.85 16.59
C PHE A 7 29.34 -3.44 17.71
N LEU A 8 28.79 -2.61 18.58
CA LEU A 8 27.62 -2.94 19.39
C LEU A 8 26.40 -3.01 18.45
N ARG A 9 26.31 -4.09 17.68
CA ARG A 9 25.02 -4.52 17.11
C ARG A 9 24.16 -4.96 18.28
N GLY A 10 23.18 -4.15 18.65
CA GLY A 10 22.26 -4.45 19.74
C GLY A 10 21.70 -5.86 19.58
N PHE A 11 21.89 -6.69 20.62
CA PHE A 11 21.30 -8.01 20.76
C PHE A 11 19.78 -7.90 20.64
N ARG A 12 19.24 -8.06 19.44
CA ARG A 12 17.80 -8.24 19.23
C ARG A 12 17.47 -9.64 19.74
N ARG A 13 16.81 -9.73 20.89
CA ARG A 13 16.53 -11.00 21.60
C ARG A 13 15.91 -12.03 20.67
N ARG A 14 16.55 -13.21 20.56
CA ARG A 14 15.98 -14.44 19.98
C ARG A 14 14.89 -14.95 20.91
N THR A 15 13.99 -15.78 20.37
CA THR A 15 12.96 -16.46 21.17
C THR A 15 13.57 -17.53 22.09
N GLY A 16 14.73 -18.09 21.72
CA GLY A 16 15.37 -19.19 22.44
C GLY A 16 14.69 -20.55 22.22
N ARG A 17 13.67 -20.63 21.37
CA ARG A 17 12.95 -21.87 21.05
C ARG A 17 13.53 -22.53 19.79
N PRO A 18 13.47 -23.87 19.68
CA PRO A 18 13.83 -24.59 18.46
C PRO A 18 12.99 -24.14 17.26
N ALA A 19 13.61 -23.99 16.08
CA ALA A 19 12.94 -23.56 14.86
C ALA A 19 11.76 -24.47 14.47
N VAL A 20 11.90 -25.78 14.68
CA VAL A 20 10.83 -26.75 14.43
C VAL A 20 9.57 -26.47 15.26
N GLU A 21 9.71 -26.07 16.54
CA GLU A 21 8.56 -25.72 17.37
C GLU A 21 7.88 -24.44 16.90
N LEU A 22 8.68 -23.47 16.44
CA LEU A 22 8.18 -22.22 15.88
C LEU A 22 7.44 -22.46 14.57
N ALA A 23 7.93 -23.38 13.73
CA ALA A 23 7.27 -23.77 12.49
C ALA A 23 5.93 -24.47 12.75
N VAL A 24 5.89 -25.39 13.74
CA VAL A 24 4.64 -26.02 14.19
C VAL A 24 3.63 -24.99 14.69
N LEU A 25 4.08 -24.00 15.47
CA LEU A 25 3.23 -22.89 15.92
C LEU A 25 2.62 -22.13 14.72
N PHE A 26 3.42 -21.75 13.73
CA PHE A 26 2.94 -20.98 12.58
C PHE A 26 1.99 -21.78 11.70
N ARG A 27 2.26 -23.07 11.47
CA ARG A 27 1.34 -23.96 10.76
C ARG A 27 0.00 -24.08 11.49
N SER A 28 0.01 -24.21 12.82
CA SER A 28 -1.23 -24.19 13.61
C SER A 28 -2.01 -22.88 13.49
N ILE A 29 -1.31 -21.73 13.45
CA ILE A 29 -1.93 -20.42 13.21
C ILE A 29 -2.59 -20.38 11.84
N VAL A 30 -1.90 -20.85 10.79
CA VAL A 30 -2.45 -20.93 9.42
C VAL A 30 -3.75 -21.74 9.45
N ASP A 31 -3.71 -22.98 9.92
CA ASP A 31 -4.85 -23.90 9.88
C ASP A 31 -6.07 -23.34 10.60
N GLN A 32 -5.88 -22.78 11.81
CA GLN A 32 -6.98 -22.24 12.60
C GLN A 32 -7.51 -20.91 12.06
N SER A 33 -6.68 -20.12 11.37
CA SER A 33 -7.07 -18.80 10.87
C SER A 33 -7.77 -18.86 9.52
N ARG A 34 -7.65 -19.96 8.76
CA ARG A 34 -8.24 -20.11 7.42
C ARG A 34 -9.74 -19.79 7.35
N THR A 35 -10.49 -20.05 8.42
CA THR A 35 -11.95 -19.82 8.46
C THR A 35 -12.35 -18.39 8.82
N VAL A 36 -11.44 -17.61 9.42
CA VAL A 36 -11.72 -16.25 9.92
C VAL A 36 -10.98 -15.19 9.10
N HIS A 37 -9.74 -15.47 8.75
CA HIS A 37 -8.81 -14.62 8.02
C HIS A 37 -8.09 -15.44 6.92
N PRO A 38 -8.84 -15.95 5.91
CA PRO A 38 -8.29 -16.81 4.86
C PRO A 38 -7.09 -16.20 4.13
N VAL A 39 -7.15 -14.92 3.77
CA VAL A 39 -6.06 -14.26 3.05
C VAL A 39 -4.84 -14.09 3.95
N ALA A 40 -5.02 -13.76 5.24
CA ALA A 40 -3.89 -13.68 6.15
C ALA A 40 -3.24 -15.06 6.37
N ALA A 41 -4.04 -16.12 6.46
CA ALA A 41 -3.56 -17.50 6.58
C ALA A 41 -2.78 -17.93 5.33
N ASP A 42 -3.27 -17.64 4.12
CA ASP A 42 -2.57 -17.97 2.88
C ASP A 42 -1.23 -17.23 2.74
N PHE A 43 -1.18 -15.95 3.15
CA PHE A 43 0.06 -15.18 3.14
C PHE A 43 1.06 -15.65 4.20
N LEU A 44 0.57 -16.09 5.36
CA LEU A 44 1.43 -16.73 6.36
C LEU A 44 1.92 -18.10 5.88
N ASN A 45 1.09 -18.88 5.18
CA ASN A 45 1.53 -20.14 4.59
C ASN A 45 2.64 -19.91 3.57
N HIS A 46 2.46 -18.93 2.68
CA HIS A 46 3.48 -18.56 1.69
C HIS A 46 4.80 -18.13 2.33
N PHE A 47 4.75 -17.43 3.46
CA PHE A 47 5.93 -17.10 4.25
C PHE A 47 6.68 -18.35 4.72
N MET A 48 5.95 -19.37 5.19
CA MET A 48 6.48 -20.64 5.67
C MET A 48 6.95 -21.58 4.56
N ASP A 49 6.41 -21.45 3.34
CA ASP A 49 6.77 -22.31 2.20
C ASP A 49 8.19 -22.03 1.66
N GLY A 50 8.86 -20.97 2.14
CA GLY A 50 10.30 -20.76 1.94
C GLY A 50 10.72 -20.34 0.53
N ALA A 51 9.78 -20.01 -0.37
CA ALA A 51 10.12 -19.66 -1.76
C ALA A 51 10.48 -18.16 -1.97
N GLY A 52 10.00 -17.27 -1.09
CA GLY A 52 10.31 -15.83 -1.17
C GLY A 52 9.70 -15.08 -2.38
N GLU A 53 8.87 -15.75 -3.18
CA GLU A 53 8.28 -15.16 -4.39
C GLU A 53 7.30 -14.03 -4.07
N THR A 54 7.30 -12.99 -4.91
CA THR A 54 6.35 -11.88 -4.82
C THR A 54 4.91 -12.36 -4.94
N ARG A 55 4.03 -11.91 -4.04
CA ARG A 55 2.60 -12.20 -4.07
C ARG A 55 1.79 -10.98 -4.50
N THR A 56 0.97 -11.17 -5.52
CA THR A 56 0.01 -10.15 -5.96
C THR A 56 -1.31 -10.30 -5.21
N LEU A 57 -1.75 -9.23 -4.55
CA LEU A 57 -3.09 -9.17 -3.95
C LEU A 57 -4.14 -8.69 -4.92
N SER A 58 -5.33 -9.27 -4.79
CA SER A 58 -6.53 -8.80 -5.46
C SER A 58 -6.81 -7.34 -5.11
N GLN A 59 -6.91 -6.51 -6.15
CA GLN A 59 -7.32 -5.12 -6.00
C GLN A 59 -8.70 -5.01 -5.35
N ARG A 60 -9.64 -5.91 -5.69
CA ARG A 60 -10.98 -5.94 -5.10
C ARG A 60 -10.92 -6.18 -3.60
N TRP A 61 -10.08 -7.12 -3.16
CA TRP A 61 -9.88 -7.40 -1.74
C TRP A 61 -9.27 -6.20 -1.02
N LEU A 62 -8.19 -5.61 -1.54
CA LEU A 62 -7.57 -4.42 -0.93
C LEU A 62 -8.56 -3.26 -0.81
N ARG A 63 -9.33 -2.97 -1.86
CA ARG A 63 -10.29 -1.86 -1.88
C ARG A 63 -11.52 -2.10 -1.01
N SER A 64 -11.72 -3.31 -0.48
CA SER A 64 -12.74 -3.55 0.55
C SER A 64 -12.40 -2.79 1.85
N PHE A 65 -11.12 -2.58 2.15
CA PHE A 65 -10.68 -1.93 3.39
C PHE A 65 -10.79 -0.41 3.33
N ARG A 66 -11.27 0.19 4.43
CA ARG A 66 -11.41 1.65 4.55
C ARG A 66 -10.05 2.37 4.50
N ALA A 67 -8.98 1.75 5.01
CA ALA A 67 -7.64 2.32 5.01
C ALA A 67 -7.09 2.49 3.58
N ILE A 68 -7.25 1.48 2.72
CA ILE A 68 -6.88 1.54 1.30
C ILE A 68 -7.65 2.64 0.58
N ARG A 69 -8.99 2.64 0.70
CA ARG A 69 -9.84 3.69 0.09
C ARG A 69 -9.54 5.10 0.61
N ARG A 70 -9.04 5.25 1.84
CA ARG A 70 -8.61 6.54 2.39
C ARG A 70 -7.28 6.99 1.77
N ALA A 71 -6.33 6.07 1.57
CA ALA A 71 -5.06 6.36 0.91
C ALA A 71 -5.27 6.77 -0.56
N GLU A 72 -6.11 6.04 -1.31
CA GLU A 72 -6.49 6.40 -2.68
C GLU A 72 -7.07 7.82 -2.73
N ARG A 73 -8.11 8.10 -1.93
CA ARG A 73 -8.75 9.43 -1.88
C ARG A 73 -7.80 10.54 -1.45
N LYS A 74 -6.81 10.25 -0.60
CA LYS A 74 -5.79 11.23 -0.20
C LYS A 74 -4.95 11.64 -1.41
N ASN A 75 -4.53 10.67 -2.23
CA ASN A 75 -3.78 10.95 -3.44
C ASN A 75 -4.65 11.60 -4.52
N HIS A 76 -5.91 11.17 -4.68
CA HIS A 76 -6.88 11.82 -5.59
C HIS A 76 -6.98 13.31 -5.30
N ARG A 77 -7.25 13.70 -4.05
CA ARG A 77 -7.36 15.11 -3.64
C ARG A 77 -6.08 15.91 -3.90
N ARG A 78 -4.90 15.27 -3.84
CA ARG A 78 -3.63 15.93 -4.12
C ARG A 78 -3.46 16.20 -5.60
N PHE A 79 -3.78 15.23 -6.46
CA PHE A 79 -3.84 15.43 -7.90
C PHE A 79 -4.88 16.49 -8.27
N GLU A 80 -6.11 16.41 -7.76
CA GLU A 80 -7.17 17.39 -8.06
C GLU A 80 -6.75 18.83 -7.71
N ARG A 81 -6.11 19.04 -6.55
CA ARG A 81 -5.59 20.37 -6.16
C ARG A 81 -4.44 20.82 -7.06
N GLN A 82 -3.59 19.90 -7.48
CA GLN A 82 -2.49 20.21 -8.38
C GLN A 82 -3.02 20.60 -9.76
N LEU A 83 -3.95 19.83 -10.31
CA LEU A 83 -4.60 20.07 -11.58
C LEU A 83 -5.37 21.38 -11.57
N ALA A 84 -6.11 21.69 -10.50
CA ALA A 84 -6.81 22.97 -10.37
C ALA A 84 -5.85 24.18 -10.31
N ARG A 85 -4.70 24.04 -9.64
CA ARG A 85 -3.68 25.09 -9.62
C ARG A 85 -3.04 25.27 -10.99
N GLU A 86 -2.77 24.17 -11.68
CA GLU A 86 -2.18 24.22 -13.01
C GLU A 86 -3.16 24.84 -14.01
N ALA A 87 -4.42 24.40 -14.01
CA ALA A 87 -5.48 24.97 -14.84
C ALA A 87 -5.57 26.50 -14.75
N HIS A 88 -5.42 27.07 -13.55
CA HIS A 88 -5.49 28.53 -13.35
C HIS A 88 -4.32 29.30 -13.98
N ARG A 89 -3.23 28.63 -14.34
CA ARG A 89 -2.05 29.24 -14.97
C ARG A 89 -2.04 29.15 -16.50
N LEU A 90 -2.96 28.38 -17.10
CA LEU A 90 -3.04 28.31 -18.56
C LEU A 90 -3.65 29.59 -19.12
N ASP A 91 -3.02 30.13 -20.16
CA ASP A 91 -3.60 31.16 -21.01
C ASP A 91 -4.67 30.58 -21.93
N ASP A 92 -5.57 31.44 -22.42
CA ASP A 92 -6.63 31.01 -23.33
C ASP A 92 -6.05 30.39 -24.61
N GLY A 93 -6.64 29.26 -25.04
CA GLY A 93 -6.17 28.46 -26.17
C GLY A 93 -4.94 27.59 -25.91
N ALA A 94 -4.32 27.67 -24.73
CA ALA A 94 -3.14 26.88 -24.41
C ALA A 94 -3.47 25.45 -23.96
N SER A 95 -2.49 24.57 -24.13
CA SER A 95 -2.47 23.23 -23.54
C SER A 95 -1.17 22.97 -22.80
N THR A 96 -1.23 22.13 -21.77
CA THR A 96 -0.03 21.67 -21.05
C THR A 96 -0.16 20.20 -20.63
N TRP A 97 0.99 19.62 -20.28
CA TRP A 97 1.12 18.28 -19.77
C TRP A 97 1.58 18.33 -18.32
N LEU A 98 0.94 17.53 -17.47
CA LEU A 98 1.35 17.36 -16.07
C LEU A 98 1.66 15.90 -15.80
N ASN A 99 2.90 15.63 -15.37
CA ASN A 99 3.33 14.32 -14.88
C ASN A 99 3.86 14.48 -13.45
N ASP A 100 3.24 13.80 -12.49
CA ASP A 100 3.68 13.84 -11.09
C ASP A 100 3.25 12.60 -10.33
N HIS A 101 3.64 12.49 -9.06
CA HIS A 101 3.34 11.36 -8.20
C HIS A 101 2.97 11.80 -6.78
N TRP A 102 2.17 10.95 -6.13
CA TRP A 102 1.81 11.10 -4.73
C TRP A 102 1.85 9.76 -4.01
N ASP A 103 2.44 9.79 -2.81
CA ASP A 103 2.57 8.64 -1.94
C ASP A 103 1.68 8.77 -0.69
N ALA A 104 1.01 7.68 -0.33
CA ALA A 104 0.19 7.58 0.86
C ALA A 104 0.58 6.35 1.68
N ARG A 105 1.06 6.58 2.92
CA ARG A 105 1.19 5.52 3.92
C ARG A 105 -0.19 5.04 4.34
N ILE A 106 -0.31 3.74 4.50
CA ILE A 106 -1.50 3.03 4.97
C ILE A 106 -1.18 2.46 6.34
N ASN A 107 -2.10 2.63 7.28
CA ASN A 107 -2.06 1.96 8.57
C ASN A 107 -3.37 1.18 8.71
N ALA A 108 -3.26 -0.15 8.73
CA ALA A 108 -4.41 -1.03 8.86
C ALA A 108 -4.99 -0.96 10.28
N PHE A 109 -6.31 -1.08 10.38
CA PHE A 109 -6.97 -1.08 11.68
C PHE A 109 -6.80 -2.42 12.37
N ILE A 110 -6.43 -2.40 13.65
CA ILE A 110 -6.22 -3.59 14.47
C ILE A 110 -7.48 -4.48 14.40
N GLY A 111 -7.27 -5.79 14.25
CA GLY A 111 -8.37 -6.76 14.17
C GLY A 111 -9.02 -6.92 12.78
N THR A 112 -8.61 -6.13 11.78
CA THR A 112 -8.96 -6.41 10.39
C THR A 112 -8.04 -7.45 9.78
N GLU A 113 -8.51 -8.20 8.78
CA GLU A 113 -7.65 -9.14 8.05
C GLU A 113 -6.45 -8.43 7.39
N LEU A 114 -6.66 -7.21 6.87
CA LEU A 114 -5.57 -6.38 6.36
C LEU A 114 -4.49 -6.12 7.42
N PHE A 115 -4.82 -5.99 8.71
CA PHE A 115 -3.81 -5.81 9.74
C PHE A 115 -2.92 -7.05 9.93
N TYR A 116 -3.48 -8.24 9.78
CA TYR A 116 -2.73 -9.49 9.84
C TYR A 116 -1.95 -9.76 8.55
N VAL A 117 -2.35 -9.20 7.41
CA VAL A 117 -1.57 -9.27 6.16
C VAL A 117 -0.47 -8.20 6.15
N SER A 118 -0.87 -6.95 6.32
CA SER A 118 -0.08 -5.73 6.10
C SER A 118 -0.48 -4.64 7.10
N ARG A 119 0.29 -4.50 8.19
CA ARG A 119 0.03 -3.45 9.18
C ARG A 119 0.30 -2.07 8.60
N MET A 120 1.48 -1.89 7.99
CA MET A 120 1.96 -0.61 7.48
C MET A 120 2.45 -0.76 6.05
N SER A 121 1.67 -0.26 5.09
CA SER A 121 1.99 -0.36 3.67
C SER A 121 2.07 1.01 2.98
N LEU A 122 2.50 1.02 1.73
CA LEU A 122 2.62 2.21 0.90
C LEU A 122 1.76 2.09 -0.36
N LEU A 123 0.99 3.13 -0.66
CA LEU A 123 0.35 3.32 -1.95
C LEU A 123 1.05 4.44 -2.72
N ARG A 124 1.77 4.06 -3.77
CA ARG A 124 2.37 4.98 -4.74
C ARG A 124 1.40 5.23 -5.87
N SER A 125 1.29 6.48 -6.33
CA SER A 125 0.37 6.87 -7.41
C SER A 125 1.08 7.80 -8.37
N GLN A 126 1.21 7.40 -9.63
CA GLN A 126 1.86 8.19 -10.69
C GLN A 126 0.79 8.64 -11.68
N GLY A 127 0.64 9.95 -11.85
CA GLY A 127 -0.34 10.57 -12.72
C GLY A 127 0.27 11.21 -13.96
N SER A 128 -0.42 11.09 -15.07
CA SER A 128 -0.11 11.73 -16.35
C SER A 128 -1.38 12.34 -16.92
N PHE A 129 -1.38 13.66 -17.13
CA PHE A 129 -2.56 14.44 -17.50
C PHE A 129 -2.28 15.43 -18.62
N VAL A 130 -3.30 15.69 -19.42
CA VAL A 130 -3.39 16.78 -20.38
C VAL A 130 -4.40 17.78 -19.86
N LEU A 131 -4.06 19.06 -19.95
CA LEU A 131 -4.96 20.18 -19.67
C LEU A 131 -5.05 21.05 -20.91
N THR A 132 -6.27 21.44 -21.28
CA THR A 132 -6.51 22.34 -22.43
C THR A 132 -7.50 23.41 -22.04
N ARG A 133 -7.17 24.68 -22.28
CA ARG A 133 -8.04 25.82 -21.99
C ARG A 133 -8.81 26.26 -23.22
N THR A 134 -10.12 26.43 -23.06
CA THR A 134 -11.03 27.04 -24.03
C THR A 134 -11.85 28.12 -23.31
N GLY A 135 -11.50 29.38 -23.54
CA GLY A 135 -12.02 30.52 -22.82
C GLY A 135 -11.77 30.41 -21.31
N ARG A 136 -12.85 30.20 -20.55
CA ARG A 136 -12.82 30.13 -19.08
C ARG A 136 -12.83 28.73 -18.51
N GLU A 137 -12.89 27.73 -19.36
CA GLU A 137 -12.90 26.33 -18.96
C GLU A 137 -11.58 25.68 -19.35
N VAL A 138 -11.03 24.90 -18.42
CA VAL A 138 -9.94 23.98 -18.67
C VAL A 138 -10.49 22.57 -18.57
N THR A 139 -10.39 21.82 -19.66
CA THR A 139 -10.66 20.38 -19.66
C THR A 139 -9.41 19.63 -19.23
N VAL A 140 -9.60 18.56 -18.45
CA VAL A 140 -8.52 17.74 -17.92
C VAL A 140 -8.83 16.29 -18.23
N SER A 141 -7.86 15.56 -18.76
CA SER A 141 -7.94 14.11 -18.94
C SER A 141 -6.60 13.46 -18.64
N GLY A 142 -6.61 12.22 -18.16
CA GLY A 142 -5.38 11.52 -17.86
C GLY A 142 -5.57 10.18 -17.18
N THR A 143 -4.45 9.60 -16.76
CA THR A 143 -4.42 8.32 -16.04
C THR A 143 -3.56 8.41 -14.80
N VAL A 144 -3.91 7.60 -13.80
CA VAL A 144 -3.10 7.39 -12.60
C VAL A 144 -2.84 5.91 -12.42
N ARG A 145 -1.56 5.54 -12.39
CA ARG A 145 -1.08 4.19 -12.09
C ARG A 145 -0.81 4.08 -10.60
N HIS A 146 -1.51 3.18 -9.94
CA HIS A 146 -1.38 2.90 -8.52
C HIS A 146 -0.58 1.63 -8.29
N HIS A 147 0.35 1.69 -7.34
CA HIS A 147 1.15 0.55 -6.89
C HIS A 147 1.11 0.50 -5.36
N TRP A 148 0.33 -0.44 -4.85
CA TRP A 148 0.35 -0.80 -3.44
C TRP A 148 1.47 -1.80 -3.21
N VAL A 149 2.29 -1.58 -2.18
CA VAL A 149 3.42 -2.44 -1.82
C VAL A 149 3.58 -2.57 -0.31
N ASP A 150 4.01 -3.75 0.12
CA ASP A 150 4.44 -4.02 1.48
C ASP A 150 5.38 -5.25 1.54
N PRO A 151 6.57 -5.15 2.17
CA PRO A 151 7.35 -6.34 2.52
C PRO A 151 6.59 -7.20 3.54
N TYR A 152 6.48 -8.50 3.28
CA TYR A 152 6.04 -9.46 4.28
C TYR A 152 7.27 -10.10 4.92
N ASP A 153 7.57 -9.68 6.14
CA ASP A 153 8.73 -10.14 6.92
C ASP A 153 8.35 -10.56 8.36
N TRP A 154 7.04 -10.67 8.63
CA TRP A 154 6.47 -10.89 9.96
C TRP A 154 6.86 -9.83 11.00
N ASP A 155 7.50 -8.71 10.61
CA ASP A 155 7.88 -7.63 11.51
C ASP A 155 6.71 -6.66 11.69
N ARG A 156 5.89 -6.93 12.71
CA ARG A 156 4.72 -6.11 13.07
C ARG A 156 4.95 -5.21 14.30
N GLY A 157 6.19 -4.99 14.73
CA GLY A 157 6.51 -4.23 15.94
C GLY A 157 7.15 -5.07 17.06
N ARG A 158 6.48 -5.25 18.21
CA ARG A 158 7.03 -6.06 19.33
C ARG A 158 6.40 -7.45 19.44
N TRP A 159 5.09 -7.51 19.27
CA TRP A 159 4.27 -8.72 19.31
C TRP A 159 2.99 -8.47 18.51
N VAL A 160 2.31 -9.55 18.13
CA VAL A 160 0.96 -9.52 17.55
C VAL A 160 0.06 -10.45 18.35
N TYR A 161 -1.15 -9.99 18.71
CA TYR A 161 -2.15 -10.87 19.30
C TYR A 161 -2.81 -11.68 18.18
N ILE A 162 -2.80 -13.00 18.32
CA ILE A 162 -3.44 -13.94 17.41
C ILE A 162 -4.52 -14.68 18.19
N PRO A 163 -5.79 -14.63 17.76
CA PRO A 163 -6.84 -15.41 18.40
C PRO A 163 -6.42 -16.87 18.59
N ARG A 164 -6.69 -17.43 19.78
CA ARG A 164 -6.33 -18.80 20.20
C ARG A 164 -4.84 -19.10 20.39
N HIS A 165 -3.94 -18.19 20.01
CA HIS A 165 -2.49 -18.36 20.16
C HIS A 165 -1.85 -17.29 21.06
N GLY A 166 -2.63 -16.30 21.51
CA GLY A 166 -2.16 -15.25 22.39
C GLY A 166 -1.19 -14.30 21.70
N PHE A 167 -0.25 -13.74 22.45
CA PHE A 167 0.75 -12.82 21.93
C PHE A 167 1.93 -13.58 21.32
N VAL A 168 2.09 -13.47 20.01
CA VAL A 168 3.22 -14.04 19.28
C VAL A 168 4.29 -12.96 19.07
N PRO A 169 5.53 -13.16 19.59
CA PRO A 169 6.64 -12.24 19.36
C PRO A 169 7.03 -12.17 17.89
N ILE A 170 7.42 -11.00 17.41
CA ILE A 170 7.92 -10.85 16.02
C ILE A 170 9.26 -11.58 15.80
N ALA A 171 10.03 -11.79 16.87
CA ALA A 171 11.31 -12.50 16.83
C ALA A 171 11.15 -13.92 16.27
N VAL A 172 9.96 -14.51 16.38
CA VAL A 172 9.65 -15.83 15.80
C VAL A 172 9.85 -15.83 14.28
N GLY A 173 9.33 -14.83 13.57
CA GLY A 173 9.47 -14.76 12.11
C GLY A 173 10.92 -14.63 11.68
N ARG A 174 11.71 -13.82 12.40
CA ARG A 174 13.15 -13.71 12.16
C ARG A 174 13.87 -15.03 12.44
N ASP A 175 13.60 -15.66 13.58
CA ASP A 175 14.25 -16.92 13.96
C ASP A 175 13.94 -18.03 12.94
N LEU A 176 12.72 -18.05 12.36
CA LEU A 176 12.35 -18.94 11.26
C LEU A 176 13.11 -18.64 9.96
N VAL A 177 13.24 -17.36 9.59
CA VAL A 177 14.02 -16.97 8.40
C VAL A 177 15.52 -17.27 8.57
N GLU A 178 16.08 -17.06 9.77
CA GLU A 178 17.47 -17.40 10.09
C GLU A 178 17.72 -18.92 10.02
N ALA A 179 16.71 -19.73 10.31
CA ALA A 179 16.76 -21.19 10.27
C ALA A 179 16.39 -21.80 8.90
N ASP A 180 16.12 -20.98 7.88
CA ASP A 180 15.64 -21.39 6.56
C ASP A 180 14.28 -22.13 6.57
N GLU A 181 13.46 -21.88 7.59
CA GLU A 181 12.10 -22.42 7.74
C GLU A 181 11.02 -21.46 7.18
N ALA A 182 11.43 -20.25 6.78
CA ALA A 182 10.55 -19.24 6.18
C ALA A 182 11.37 -18.26 5.32
N ARG A 183 10.71 -17.56 4.39
CA ARG A 183 11.34 -16.50 3.58
C ARG A 183 10.47 -15.26 3.50
N ASN A 184 11.08 -14.10 3.69
CA ASN A 184 10.47 -12.81 3.43
C ASN A 184 10.15 -12.68 1.93
N TYR A 185 9.08 -11.95 1.60
CA TYR A 185 8.70 -11.71 0.22
C TYR A 185 8.00 -10.35 0.06
N LEU A 186 7.86 -9.90 -1.19
CA LEU A 186 7.12 -8.67 -1.49
C LEU A 186 5.65 -8.99 -1.70
N MET A 187 4.77 -8.21 -1.07
CA MET A 187 3.37 -8.13 -1.43
C MET A 187 3.13 -6.92 -2.30
N GLU A 188 2.37 -7.08 -3.37
CA GLU A 188 2.05 -5.97 -4.26
C GLU A 188 0.65 -6.03 -4.86
N SER A 189 0.16 -4.89 -5.33
CA SER A 189 -1.03 -4.82 -6.18
C SER A 189 -0.96 -3.59 -7.06
N ARG A 190 -1.28 -3.75 -8.34
CA ARG A 190 -1.23 -2.68 -9.34
C ARG A 190 -2.59 -2.47 -9.98
N HIS A 191 -2.99 -1.22 -10.13
CA HIS A 191 -4.18 -0.87 -10.88
C HIS A 191 -4.08 0.52 -11.51
N VAL A 192 -4.95 0.81 -12.47
CA VAL A 192 -4.96 2.08 -13.20
C VAL A 192 -6.33 2.71 -13.08
N GLN A 193 -6.37 4.02 -12.84
CA GLN A 193 -7.58 4.81 -12.89
C GLN A 193 -7.46 5.86 -13.99
N THR A 194 -8.57 6.20 -14.64
CA THR A 194 -8.68 7.42 -15.44
C THR A 194 -9.15 8.56 -14.54
N LEU A 195 -8.76 9.78 -14.92
CA LEU A 195 -9.32 11.01 -14.41
C LEU A 195 -9.78 11.85 -15.59
N GLU A 196 -11.00 12.35 -15.50
CA GLU A 196 -11.54 13.38 -16.38
C GLU A 196 -12.11 14.50 -15.52
N GLY A 197 -12.05 15.74 -16.00
CA GLY A 197 -12.61 16.85 -15.25
C GLY A 197 -12.60 18.17 -15.98
N THR A 198 -13.19 19.16 -15.32
CA THR A 198 -13.22 20.54 -15.77
C THR A 198 -12.88 21.48 -14.61
N CYS A 199 -12.13 22.54 -14.93
CA CYS A 199 -11.89 23.66 -14.03
C CYS A 199 -12.42 24.94 -14.71
N ARG A 200 -13.33 25.65 -14.04
CA ARG A 200 -13.88 26.92 -14.51
C ARG A 200 -13.45 28.06 -13.62
N ASP A 201 -12.91 29.11 -14.21
CA ASP A 201 -12.59 30.32 -13.47
C ASP A 201 -13.87 31.02 -12.97
N GLY A 202 -13.81 31.50 -11.72
CA GLY A 202 -14.89 32.27 -11.11
C GLY A 202 -14.81 33.74 -11.50
N ARG A 203 -15.97 34.40 -11.64
CA ARG A 203 -16.03 35.87 -11.61
C ARG A 203 -16.20 36.30 -10.16
N TRP A 204 -15.41 37.28 -9.71
CA TRP A 204 -15.59 37.87 -8.39
C TRP A 204 -17.05 38.30 -8.17
N PRO A 205 -17.68 38.00 -7.01
CA PRO A 205 -17.09 37.41 -5.80
C PRO A 205 -17.08 35.87 -5.76
N ARG A 206 -17.50 35.18 -6.83
CA ARG A 206 -17.60 33.71 -6.86
C ARG A 206 -16.22 33.08 -7.11
N ARG A 207 -15.84 32.11 -6.28
CA ARG A 207 -14.66 31.26 -6.52
C ARG A 207 -14.89 30.35 -7.72
N GLY A 208 -13.81 30.02 -8.43
CA GLY A 208 -13.84 29.03 -9.50
C GLY A 208 -14.30 27.66 -9.01
N ARG A 209 -14.79 26.83 -9.93
CA ARG A 209 -15.31 25.48 -9.65
C ARG A 209 -14.48 24.45 -10.41
N ALA A 210 -14.05 23.41 -9.70
CA ALA A 210 -13.42 22.25 -10.31
C ALA A 210 -14.24 20.99 -10.01
N THR A 211 -14.40 20.13 -11.01
CA THR A 211 -15.08 18.84 -10.91
C THR A 211 -14.24 17.78 -11.60
N PHE A 212 -14.00 16.68 -10.90
CA PHE A 212 -13.21 15.56 -11.39
C PHE A 212 -13.96 14.25 -11.17
N VAL A 213 -13.86 13.36 -12.13
CA VAL A 213 -14.44 12.02 -12.14
C VAL A 213 -13.32 11.02 -12.27
N TRP A 214 -13.30 10.04 -11.38
CA TRP A 214 -12.33 8.96 -11.36
C TRP A 214 -13.00 7.65 -11.75
N ALA A 215 -12.45 6.93 -12.71
CA ALA A 215 -12.93 5.60 -13.07
C ALA A 215 -11.81 4.57 -13.03
N LEU A 216 -12.15 3.33 -12.67
CA LEU A 216 -11.18 2.23 -12.71
C LEU A 216 -11.07 1.69 -14.14
N VAL A 217 -9.86 1.53 -14.64
CA VAL A 217 -9.62 0.81 -15.90
C VAL A 217 -9.80 -0.68 -15.61
N ARG A 218 -10.87 -1.27 -16.13
CA ARG A 218 -11.05 -2.73 -16.08
C ARG A 218 -10.02 -3.34 -17.02
N LYS A 219 -9.21 -4.27 -16.51
CA LYS A 219 -8.51 -5.21 -17.40
C LYS A 219 -9.60 -6.11 -17.99
N ASN A 220 -9.67 -6.22 -19.32
CA ASN A 220 -10.42 -7.32 -19.91
C ASN A 220 -9.82 -8.62 -19.38
N PRO A 221 -10.67 -9.57 -18.94
CA PRO A 221 -10.22 -10.86 -18.42
C PRO A 221 -9.37 -11.61 -19.44
#